data_AF-U9VUJ6-F1
#
_entry.id   AF-U9VUJ6-F1
#
_cell.length_a   1.000
_cell.length_b   1.000
_cell.length_c   1.000
_cell.angle_alpha   90.00
_cell.angle_beta   90.00
_cell.angle_gamma   90.00
#
_symmetry.space_group_name_H-M   'P 1'
#
loop_
_entity.id
_entity.type
_entity.pdbx_description
1 polymer ?
#
loop_
_entity_poly.entity_id
_entity_poly.type
_entity_poly.pdbx_seq_one_letter_code
_entity_poly.pdbx_strand_id
1 'polypeptide(L)'
;MAIGLIILYWVLLIVMAAGIVGSLIPVFPGIGLIVAAIVVWGATAGFTKAVYIALGVAIAIFAITTAIDYLAGYVGAKKVGASSWGQIGALVGMLLGLVGFLPALPIGGPILGLLFGSMLGAFVGEMLHRRDLGLLARCQLGAKVSLAIVVSSLLGNVIAGILSMIATVVFLIATWSTVMSPAL
;
A
#
# COMPACT_ATOMS: atom_id res chain seq x y z
N MET A 1 -28.13 -0.17 22.64
CA MET A 1 -27.31 0.64 21.71
C MET A 1 -25.82 0.62 22.08
N ALA A 2 -25.46 0.82 23.35
CA ALA A 2 -24.06 0.86 23.81
C ALA A 2 -23.21 -0.40 23.51
N ILE A 3 -23.75 -1.61 23.73
CA ILE A 3 -23.00 -2.87 23.49
C ILE A 3 -22.60 -3.04 22.01
N GLY A 4 -23.47 -2.66 21.08
CA GLY A 4 -23.20 -2.75 19.65
C GLY A 4 -22.04 -1.86 19.20
N LEU A 5 -21.96 -0.63 19.74
CA LEU A 5 -20.86 0.30 19.47
C LEU A 5 -19.53 -0.21 20.04
N ILE A 6 -19.56 -0.84 21.23
CA ILE A 6 -18.36 -1.44 21.83
C ILE A 6 -17.85 -2.60 20.97
N ILE A 7 -18.74 -3.51 20.54
CA ILE A 7 -18.36 -4.62 19.66
C ILE A 7 -17.78 -4.10 18.34
N LEU A 8 -18.45 -3.13 17.72
CA LEU A 8 -17.97 -2.50 16.49
C LEU A 8 -16.58 -1.89 16.68
N TYR A 9 -16.35 -1.17 17.78
CA TYR A 9 -15.07 -0.56 18.08
C TYR A 9 -13.94 -1.60 18.11
N TRP A 10 -14.12 -2.72 18.80
CA TRP A 10 -13.14 -3.80 18.84
C TRP A 10 -12.90 -4.44 17.47
N VAL A 11 -13.95 -4.63 16.68
CA VAL A 11 -13.81 -5.13 15.30
C VAL A 11 -12.99 -4.16 14.46
N LEU A 12 -13.24 -2.85 14.57
CA LEU A 12 -12.46 -1.84 13.86
C LEU A 12 -11.00 -1.82 14.31
N LEU A 13 -10.71 -2.01 15.59
CA LEU A 13 -9.32 -2.13 16.07
C LEU A 13 -8.61 -3.36 15.49
N ILE A 14 -9.30 -4.48 15.34
CA ILE A 14 -8.76 -5.67 14.65
C ILE A 14 -8.49 -5.37 13.17
N VAL A 15 -9.41 -4.67 12.49
CA VAL A 15 -9.21 -4.24 11.10
C VAL A 15 -8.02 -3.28 10.98
N MET A 16 -7.86 -2.34 11.91
CA MET A 16 -6.73 -1.41 11.92
C MET A 16 -5.41 -2.12 12.23
N ALA A 17 -5.41 -3.09 13.14
CA ALA A 17 -4.25 -3.94 13.39
C ALA A 17 -3.86 -4.74 12.14
N ALA A 18 -4.84 -5.31 11.43
CA ALA A 18 -4.62 -5.93 10.13
C ALA A 18 -4.09 -4.93 9.09
N GLY A 19 -4.54 -3.67 9.13
CA GLY A 19 -4.00 -2.56 8.33
C GLY A 19 -2.53 -2.27 8.65
N ILE A 20 -2.14 -2.24 9.92
CA ILE A 20 -0.72 -2.05 10.31
C ILE A 20 0.14 -3.19 9.79
N VAL A 21 -0.30 -4.45 9.96
CA VAL A 21 0.40 -5.62 9.43
C VAL A 21 0.44 -5.59 7.91
N GLY A 22 -0.68 -5.21 7.27
CA GLY A 22 -0.80 -5.06 5.82
C GLY A 22 0.16 -4.01 5.27
N SER A 23 0.38 -2.89 5.97
CA SER A 23 1.34 -1.86 5.55
C SER A 23 2.78 -2.37 5.47
N LEU A 24 3.13 -3.47 6.14
CA LEU A 24 4.47 -4.07 6.07
C LEU A 24 4.63 -5.01 4.87
N ILE A 25 3.53 -5.51 4.32
CA ILE A 25 3.50 -6.47 3.23
C ILE A 25 3.31 -5.70 1.92
N PRO A 26 4.21 -5.83 0.93
CA PRO A 26 4.05 -5.16 -0.36
C PRO A 26 2.68 -5.49 -0.92
N VAL A 27 2.05 -4.51 -1.57
CA VAL A 27 0.74 -4.66 -2.22
C VAL A 27 -0.47 -4.71 -1.27
N PHE A 28 -0.30 -5.10 -0.02
CA PHE A 28 -1.44 -5.23 0.89
C PHE A 28 -2.01 -3.84 1.24
N PRO A 29 -3.34 -3.68 1.28
CA PRO A 29 -3.97 -2.40 1.62
C PRO A 29 -3.76 -2.13 3.11
N GLY A 30 -2.68 -1.45 3.48
CA GLY A 30 -2.35 -1.20 4.88
C GLY A 30 -3.10 -0.02 5.48
N ILE A 31 -2.61 1.18 5.22
CA ILE A 31 -3.24 2.45 5.64
C ILE A 31 -4.66 2.64 5.07
N GLY A 32 -4.96 2.01 3.92
CA GLY A 32 -6.31 2.03 3.35
C GLY A 32 -7.36 1.40 4.27
N LEU A 33 -7.02 0.30 4.96
CA LEU A 33 -7.91 -0.33 5.95
C LEU A 33 -8.16 0.56 7.16
N ILE A 34 -7.15 1.32 7.57
CA ILE A 34 -7.25 2.29 8.68
C ILE A 34 -8.20 3.42 8.31
N VAL A 35 -8.06 4.01 7.11
CA VAL A 35 -8.99 5.03 6.61
C VAL A 35 -10.41 4.49 6.56
N ALA A 36 -10.60 3.28 6.01
CA ALA A 36 -11.91 2.65 5.96
C ALA A 36 -12.52 2.44 7.36
N ALA A 37 -11.72 2.00 8.33
CA ALA A 37 -12.18 1.81 9.71
C ALA A 37 -12.65 3.13 10.34
N ILE A 38 -11.92 4.23 10.12
CA ILE A 38 -12.29 5.57 10.62
C ILE A 38 -13.59 6.05 9.96
N VAL A 39 -13.75 5.85 8.66
CA VAL A 39 -14.98 6.21 7.94
C VAL A 39 -16.17 5.43 8.45
N VAL A 40 -16.02 4.11 8.66
CA VAL A 40 -17.08 3.26 9.23
C VAL A 40 -17.45 3.75 10.63
N TRP A 41 -16.46 4.04 11.50
CA TRP A 41 -16.73 4.59 12.83
C TRP A 41 -17.50 5.92 12.75
N GLY A 42 -17.05 6.86 11.93
CA GLY A 42 -17.72 8.15 11.76
C GLY A 42 -19.14 8.03 11.22
N ALA A 43 -19.39 7.07 10.32
CA ALA A 43 -20.72 6.81 9.78
C ALA A 43 -21.68 6.22 10.83
N THR A 44 -21.18 5.44 11.80
CA THR A 44 -22.01 4.79 12.82
C THR A 44 -22.12 5.54 14.14
N ALA A 45 -21.03 6.16 14.60
CA ALA A 45 -20.91 6.85 15.88
C ALA A 45 -20.93 8.39 15.74
N GLY A 46 -20.95 8.89 14.50
CA GLY A 46 -20.99 10.30 14.17
C GLY A 46 -19.62 10.91 13.87
N PHE A 47 -19.58 11.79 12.87
CA PHE A 47 -18.39 12.56 12.53
C PHE A 47 -18.25 13.78 13.46
N THR A 48 -17.67 13.55 14.64
CA THR A 48 -17.27 14.63 15.54
C THR A 48 -16.01 15.34 15.02
N LYS A 49 -15.70 16.53 15.56
CA LYS A 49 -14.46 17.25 15.25
C LYS A 49 -13.22 16.36 15.43
N ALA A 50 -13.20 15.51 16.47
CA ALA A 50 -12.10 14.60 16.73
C ALA A 50 -11.99 13.50 15.65
N VAL A 51 -13.12 12.94 15.19
CA VAL A 51 -13.15 11.94 14.10
C VAL A 51 -12.68 12.56 12.78
N TYR A 52 -13.07 13.80 12.47
CA TYR A 52 -12.57 14.52 11.29
C TYR A 52 -11.06 14.74 11.33
N ILE A 53 -10.50 15.06 12.50
CA ILE A 53 -9.05 15.19 12.68
C ILE A 53 -8.37 13.84 12.41
N ALA A 54 -8.86 12.75 13.01
CA ALA A 54 -8.31 11.41 12.81
C ALA A 54 -8.38 10.99 11.33
N LEU A 55 -9.50 11.24 10.66
CA LEU A 55 -9.67 10.94 9.24
C LEU A 55 -8.72 11.78 8.37
N GLY A 56 -8.59 13.09 8.66
CA GLY A 56 -7.67 13.97 7.94
C GLY A 56 -6.21 13.53 8.06
N VAL A 57 -5.78 13.15 9.26
CA VAL A 57 -4.45 12.59 9.50
C VAL A 57 -4.25 11.28 8.74
N ALA A 58 -5.22 10.36 8.80
CA ALA A 58 -5.13 9.08 8.10
C ALA A 58 -5.07 9.24 6.57
N ILE A 59 -5.85 10.17 5.99
CA ILE A 59 -5.82 10.49 4.56
C ILE A 59 -4.47 11.13 4.17
N ALA A 60 -3.95 12.05 4.99
CA ALA A 60 -2.64 12.66 4.73
C ALA A 60 -1.53 11.59 4.74
N ILE A 61 -1.56 10.68 5.71
CA ILE A 61 -0.63 9.55 5.79
C ILE A 61 -0.81 8.61 4.59
N PHE A 62 -2.04 8.33 4.17
CA PHE A 62 -2.32 7.54 2.98
C PHE A 62 -1.66 8.13 1.72
N ALA A 63 -1.78 9.44 1.52
CA ALA A 63 -1.14 10.13 0.41
C ALA A 63 0.40 10.10 0.50
N ILE A 64 0.96 10.34 1.69
CA ILE A 64 2.41 10.33 1.93
C ILE A 64 3.00 8.94 1.65
N THR A 65 2.39 7.89 2.21
CA THR A 65 2.86 6.50 2.04
C THR A 65 2.78 6.06 0.59
N THR A 66 1.68 6.37 -0.11
CA THR A 66 1.54 6.09 -1.54
C THR A 66 2.66 6.77 -2.35
N ALA A 67 3.00 8.02 -2.03
CA ALA A 67 4.09 8.73 -2.68
C ALA A 67 5.47 8.10 -2.38
N ILE A 68 5.69 7.69 -1.12
CA ILE A 68 6.92 7.00 -0.70
C ILE A 68 7.08 5.68 -1.45
N ASP A 69 6.04 4.86 -1.56
CA ASP A 69 6.12 3.57 -2.23
C ASP A 69 6.44 3.72 -3.72
N TYR A 70 5.79 4.69 -4.38
CA TYR A 70 6.10 5.00 -5.78
C TYR A 70 7.55 5.47 -5.95
N LEU A 71 8.01 6.40 -5.10
CA LEU A 71 9.39 6.91 -5.15
C LEU A 71 10.40 5.81 -4.82
N ALA A 72 10.11 4.94 -3.85
CA ALA A 72 10.96 3.82 -3.47
C ALA A 72 11.11 2.84 -4.63
N GLY A 73 10.01 2.45 -5.30
CA GLY A 73 10.05 1.61 -6.50
C GLY A 73 10.90 2.24 -7.62
N TYR A 74 10.64 3.50 -7.94
CA TYR A 74 11.36 4.24 -8.99
C TYR A 74 12.87 4.37 -8.68
N VAL A 75 13.21 4.84 -7.49
CA VAL A 75 14.61 5.06 -7.07
C VAL A 75 15.33 3.71 -6.92
N GLY A 76 14.68 2.69 -6.37
CA GLY A 76 15.22 1.35 -6.22
C GLY A 76 15.62 0.73 -7.55
N ALA A 77 14.70 0.76 -8.53
CA ALA A 77 14.99 0.32 -9.89
C ALA A 77 16.14 1.12 -10.51
N LYS A 78 16.12 2.46 -10.40
CA LYS A 78 17.16 3.32 -10.98
C LYS A 78 18.53 3.07 -10.39
N LYS A 79 18.62 2.83 -9.07
CA LYS A 79 19.88 2.54 -8.37
C LYS A 79 20.59 1.29 -8.89
N VAL A 80 19.83 0.29 -9.38
CA VAL A 80 20.42 -0.94 -9.93
C VAL A 80 20.68 -0.90 -11.43
N GLY A 81 20.48 0.27 -12.06
CA GLY A 81 20.77 0.50 -13.48
C GLY A 81 19.57 0.33 -14.41
N ALA A 82 18.34 0.41 -13.90
CA ALA A 82 17.13 0.34 -14.74
C ALA A 82 17.17 1.41 -15.84
N SER A 83 16.91 0.98 -17.07
CA SER A 83 16.74 1.88 -18.20
C SER A 83 15.39 2.61 -18.13
N SER A 84 15.22 3.65 -18.95
CA SER A 84 13.93 4.31 -19.13
C SER A 84 12.85 3.34 -19.62
N TRP A 85 13.22 2.35 -20.42
CA TRP A 85 12.31 1.30 -20.88
C TRP A 85 11.91 0.34 -19.75
N GLY A 86 12.82 0.01 -18.84
CA GLY A 86 12.49 -0.75 -17.63
C GLY A 86 11.50 0.01 -16.75
N GLN A 87 11.65 1.33 -16.60
CA GLN A 87 10.71 2.15 -15.81
C GLN A 87 9.34 2.30 -16.47
N ILE A 88 9.30 2.58 -17.79
CA ILE A 88 8.04 2.63 -18.55
C ILE A 88 7.36 1.26 -18.52
N GLY A 89 8.14 0.19 -18.70
CA GLY A 89 7.69 -1.18 -18.57
C GLY A 89 7.05 -1.45 -17.21
N ALA A 90 7.70 -1.03 -16.12
CA ALA A 90 7.14 -1.15 -14.78
C ALA A 90 5.79 -0.43 -14.64
N LEU A 91 5.68 0.79 -15.16
CA LEU A 91 4.45 1.57 -15.10
C LEU A 91 3.32 0.93 -15.93
N VAL A 92 3.61 0.54 -17.17
CA VAL A 92 2.63 -0.11 -18.06
C VAL A 92 2.20 -1.45 -17.46
N GLY A 93 3.16 -2.24 -16.97
CA GLY A 93 2.89 -3.50 -16.31
C GLY A 93 2.03 -3.34 -15.05
N MET A 94 2.29 -2.31 -14.24
CA MET A 94 1.47 -1.96 -13.08
C MET A 94 0.02 -1.65 -13.50
N LEU A 95 -0.18 -0.85 -14.55
CA LEU A 95 -1.51 -0.49 -15.06
C LEU A 95 -2.24 -1.71 -15.65
N LEU A 96 -1.55 -2.53 -16.44
CA LEU A 96 -2.13 -3.76 -17.00
C LEU A 96 -2.49 -4.77 -15.91
N GLY A 97 -1.65 -4.87 -14.89
CA GLY A 97 -1.90 -5.71 -13.72
C GLY A 97 -3.09 -5.22 -12.89
N LEU A 98 -3.22 -3.90 -12.70
CA LEU A 98 -4.38 -3.31 -12.02
C LEU A 98 -5.70 -3.62 -12.74
N VAL A 99 -5.71 -3.56 -14.08
CA VAL A 99 -6.91 -3.86 -14.87
C VAL A 99 -7.15 -5.38 -15.01
N GLY A 100 -6.25 -6.22 -14.50
CA GLY A 100 -6.41 -7.67 -14.50
C GLY A 100 -6.06 -8.35 -15.83
N PHE A 101 -5.34 -7.66 -16.72
CA PHE A 101 -4.89 -8.23 -18.00
C PHE A 101 -3.68 -9.16 -17.88
N LEU A 102 -3.16 -9.40 -16.67
CA LEU A 102 -2.10 -10.39 -16.46
C LEU A 102 -2.71 -11.81 -16.37
N PRO A 103 -2.42 -12.70 -17.34
CA PRO A 103 -3.09 -13.99 -17.48
C PRO A 103 -2.77 -15.03 -16.38
N ALA A 104 -1.97 -14.68 -15.37
CA ALA A 104 -1.34 -15.61 -14.43
C ALA A 104 -1.85 -15.54 -12.98
N LEU A 105 -2.86 -14.71 -12.66
CA LEU A 105 -3.29 -14.47 -11.28
C LEU A 105 -4.73 -14.95 -10.99
N PRO A 106 -4.93 -16.27 -10.79
CA PRO A 106 -6.25 -16.83 -10.43
C PRO A 106 -6.69 -16.47 -9.00
N ILE A 107 -5.75 -16.08 -8.11
CA ILE A 107 -6.01 -15.75 -6.70
C ILE A 107 -5.28 -14.44 -6.40
N GLY A 108 -6.00 -13.32 -6.27
CA GLY A 108 -5.46 -12.04 -5.77
C GLY A 108 -5.63 -10.78 -6.64
N GLY A 109 -6.36 -10.87 -7.77
CA GLY A 109 -6.98 -9.71 -8.45
C GLY A 109 -6.04 -8.52 -8.81
N PRO A 110 -6.60 -7.30 -8.89
CA PRO A 110 -5.88 -6.04 -9.19
C PRO A 110 -4.68 -5.78 -8.29
N ILE A 111 -4.81 -6.20 -7.02
CA ILE A 111 -3.87 -5.97 -5.93
C ILE A 111 -2.53 -6.66 -6.27
N LEU A 112 -2.50 -7.98 -6.47
CA LEU A 112 -1.27 -8.68 -6.86
C LEU A 112 -0.77 -8.26 -8.25
N GLY A 113 -1.68 -7.87 -9.15
CA GLY A 113 -1.34 -7.31 -10.45
C GLY A 113 -0.44 -6.07 -10.38
N LEU A 114 -0.56 -5.22 -9.35
CA LEU A 114 0.26 -4.01 -9.24
C LEU A 114 1.76 -4.33 -9.10
N LEU A 115 2.14 -5.26 -8.22
CA LEU A 115 3.55 -5.63 -8.02
C LEU A 115 4.05 -6.59 -9.09
N PHE A 116 3.32 -7.67 -9.37
CA PHE A 116 3.78 -8.60 -10.40
C PHE A 116 3.77 -7.98 -11.79
N GLY A 117 2.80 -7.11 -12.07
CA GLY A 117 2.75 -6.31 -13.27
C GLY A 117 3.94 -5.37 -13.38
N SER A 118 4.27 -4.61 -12.34
CA SER A 118 5.45 -3.73 -12.36
C SER A 118 6.76 -4.50 -12.49
N MET A 119 6.90 -5.65 -11.81
CA MET A 119 8.06 -6.53 -11.95
C MET A 119 8.20 -7.07 -13.37
N LEU A 120 7.15 -7.71 -13.90
CA LEU A 120 7.17 -8.29 -15.25
C LEU A 120 7.34 -7.23 -16.33
N GLY A 121 6.67 -6.09 -16.17
CA GLY A 121 6.82 -4.95 -17.05
C GLY A 121 8.24 -4.41 -17.06
N ALA A 122 8.86 -4.25 -15.88
CA ALA A 122 10.25 -3.83 -15.77
C ALA A 122 11.22 -4.83 -16.41
N PHE A 123 11.00 -6.12 -16.16
CA PHE A 123 11.78 -7.21 -16.74
C PHE A 123 11.73 -7.17 -18.27
N VAL A 124 10.54 -7.14 -18.85
CA VAL A 124 10.33 -7.10 -20.30
C VAL A 124 10.87 -5.81 -20.90
N GLY A 125 10.65 -4.67 -20.24
CA GLY A 125 11.18 -3.37 -20.68
C GLY A 125 12.71 -3.37 -20.76
N GLU A 126 13.38 -3.90 -19.73
CA GLU A 126 14.84 -3.98 -19.73
C GLU A 126 15.36 -4.98 -20.78
N MET A 127 14.68 -6.13 -20.94
CA MET A 127 15.00 -7.08 -22.01
C MET A 127 14.88 -6.45 -23.39
N LEU A 128 13.84 -5.66 -23.65
CA LEU A 128 13.60 -5.01 -24.94
C LEU A 128 14.63 -3.92 -25.25
N HIS A 129 15.12 -3.22 -24.22
CA HIS A 129 16.09 -2.14 -24.38
C HIS A 129 17.51 -2.64 -24.60
N ARG A 130 17.96 -3.62 -23.81
CA ARG A 130 19.36 -4.10 -23.77
C ARG A 130 19.69 -5.13 -24.86
N ARG A 131 19.25 -4.90 -26.09
CA ARG A 131 19.45 -5.86 -27.21
C ARG A 131 20.92 -6.04 -27.60
N ASP A 132 21.76 -5.10 -27.20
CA ASP A 132 23.22 -5.13 -27.34
C ASP A 132 23.88 -6.21 -26.49
N LEU A 133 23.23 -6.66 -25.41
CA LEU A 133 23.75 -7.69 -24.52
C LEU A 133 23.32 -9.10 -24.95
N GLY A 134 24.11 -10.10 -24.57
CA GLY A 134 23.72 -11.50 -24.68
C GLY A 134 22.48 -11.83 -23.84
N LEU A 135 21.73 -12.87 -24.23
CA LEU A 135 20.47 -13.26 -23.58
C LEU A 135 20.61 -13.43 -22.06
N LEU A 136 21.67 -14.11 -21.61
CA LEU A 136 21.91 -14.36 -20.19
C LEU A 136 22.06 -13.05 -19.40
N ALA A 137 22.85 -12.10 -19.92
CA ALA A 137 23.08 -10.81 -19.28
C ALA A 137 21.80 -9.95 -19.24
N ARG A 138 20.97 -10.01 -20.29
CA ARG A 138 19.66 -9.32 -20.34
C ARG A 138 18.72 -9.85 -19.27
N CYS A 139 18.61 -11.17 -19.14
CA CYS A 139 17.78 -11.80 -18.11
C CYS A 139 18.26 -11.44 -16.70
N GLN A 140 19.58 -11.45 -16.46
CA GLN A 140 20.15 -11.07 -15.16
C GLN A 140 19.84 -9.61 -14.80
N LEU A 141 20.00 -8.67 -15.74
CA LEU A 141 19.67 -7.27 -15.51
C LEU A 141 18.18 -7.05 -15.29
N GLY A 142 17.32 -7.63 -16.13
CA GLY A 142 15.88 -7.53 -15.97
C GLY A 142 15.41 -8.09 -14.61
N ALA A 143 15.96 -9.24 -14.19
CA ALA A 143 15.65 -9.84 -12.90
C ALA A 143 16.14 -8.95 -11.75
N LYS A 144 17.34 -8.39 -11.86
CA LYS A 144 17.90 -7.46 -10.87
C LYS A 144 17.04 -6.21 -10.70
N VAL A 145 16.57 -5.60 -11.80
CA VAL A 145 15.65 -4.45 -11.76
C VAL A 145 14.33 -4.83 -11.10
N SER A 146 13.76 -5.97 -11.45
CA SER A 146 12.49 -6.45 -10.90
C SER A 146 12.59 -6.71 -9.40
N LEU A 147 13.67 -7.36 -8.94
CA LEU A 147 13.95 -7.57 -7.52
C LEU A 147 14.19 -6.26 -6.79
N ALA A 148 14.86 -5.30 -7.42
CA ALA A 148 15.10 -4.00 -6.79
C ALA A 148 13.80 -3.25 -6.50
N ILE A 149 12.77 -3.36 -7.36
CA ILE A 149 11.44 -2.78 -7.11
C ILE A 149 10.79 -3.39 -5.86
N VAL A 150 10.87 -4.71 -5.70
CA VAL A 150 10.31 -5.40 -4.51
C VAL A 150 11.07 -5.00 -3.25
N VAL A 151 12.40 -5.05 -3.29
CA VAL A 151 13.26 -4.74 -2.15
C VAL A 151 13.09 -3.28 -1.73
N SER A 152 12.97 -2.35 -2.68
CA SER A 152 12.75 -0.95 -2.34
C SER A 152 11.34 -0.67 -1.83
N SER A 153 10.32 -1.36 -2.35
CA SER A 153 8.95 -1.30 -1.79
C SER A 153 8.91 -1.78 -0.34
N LEU A 154 9.65 -2.82 0.03
CA LEU A 154 9.76 -3.27 1.43
C LEU A 154 10.30 -2.18 2.36
N LEU A 155 11.22 -1.33 1.89
CA LEU A 155 11.71 -0.19 2.68
C LEU A 155 10.63 0.88 2.87
N GLY A 156 9.83 1.16 1.83
CA GLY A 156 8.68 2.07 1.90
C GLY A 156 7.63 1.58 2.90
N ASN A 157 7.33 0.27 2.86
CA ASN A 157 6.39 -0.40 3.74
C ASN A 157 6.74 -0.28 5.22
N VAL A 158 8.01 -0.30 5.60
CA VAL A 158 8.42 -0.09 7.00
C VAL A 158 7.99 1.30 7.48
N ILE A 159 8.22 2.32 6.65
CA ILE A 159 7.77 3.69 6.95
C ILE A 159 6.24 3.73 6.98
N ALA A 160 5.56 3.08 6.04
CA ALA A 160 4.10 2.99 6.02
C ALA A 160 3.52 2.33 7.27
N GLY A 161 4.15 1.26 7.77
CA GLY A 161 3.77 0.60 9.03
C GLY A 161 3.90 1.55 10.23
N ILE A 162 4.99 2.30 10.32
CA ILE A 162 5.19 3.30 11.38
C ILE A 162 4.12 4.40 11.32
N LEU A 163 3.87 4.96 10.14
CA LEU A 163 2.84 5.99 9.99
C LEU A 163 1.42 5.44 10.24
N SER A 164 1.18 4.17 9.90
CA SER A 164 -0.09 3.48 10.17
C SER A 164 -0.35 3.34 11.68
N MET A 165 0.69 3.08 12.48
CA MET A 165 0.57 3.11 13.94
C MET A 165 0.18 4.49 14.44
N ILE A 166 0.79 5.56 13.90
CA ILE A 166 0.44 6.95 14.28
C ILE A 166 -1.04 7.23 13.97
N ALA A 167 -1.51 6.89 12.77
CA ALA A 167 -2.92 7.08 12.40
C ALA A 167 -3.88 6.34 13.35
N THR A 168 -3.52 5.12 13.74
CA THR A 168 -4.30 4.30 14.68
C THR A 168 -4.32 4.91 16.08
N VAL A 169 -3.17 5.40 16.58
CA VAL A 169 -3.09 6.09 17.88
C VAL A 169 -3.92 7.37 17.88
N VAL A 170 -3.88 8.16 16.80
CA VAL A 170 -4.69 9.38 16.67
C VAL A 170 -6.18 9.03 16.68
N PHE A 171 -6.59 7.97 16.00
CA PHE A 171 -7.98 7.47 16.07
C PHE A 171 -8.36 7.08 17.49
N LEU A 172 -7.55 6.26 18.17
CA LEU A 172 -7.79 5.85 19.56
C LEU A 172 -8.00 7.06 20.47
N ILE A 173 -7.10 8.05 20.41
CA ILE A 173 -7.20 9.28 21.21
C ILE A 173 -8.49 10.06 20.86
N ALA A 174 -8.83 10.15 19.57
CA ALA A 174 -10.00 10.88 19.11
C ALA A 174 -11.33 10.24 19.53
N THR A 175 -11.38 8.91 19.66
CA THR A 175 -12.64 8.17 19.84
C THR A 175 -12.79 7.51 21.21
N TRP A 176 -11.72 7.40 22.00
CA TRP A 176 -11.76 6.73 23.31
C TRP A 176 -12.82 7.29 24.27
N SER A 177 -12.96 8.62 24.31
CA SER A 177 -13.98 9.29 25.11
C SER A 177 -15.41 8.96 24.68
N THR A 178 -15.64 8.80 23.37
CA THR A 178 -16.96 8.47 22.81
C THR A 178 -17.39 7.02 23.14
N VAL A 179 -16.43 6.13 23.41
CA VAL A 179 -16.69 4.73 23.78
C VAL A 179 -16.90 4.57 25.29
N MET A 180 -16.10 5.28 26.11
CA MET A 180 -16.16 5.17 27.58
C MET A 180 -17.32 5.95 28.21
N SER A 181 -17.79 6.99 27.55
CA SER A 181 -18.94 7.78 28.00
C SER A 181 -20.02 7.72 26.92
N PRO A 182 -20.62 6.55 26.66
CA PRO A 182 -21.77 6.49 25.76
C PRO A 182 -22.83 7.37 26.40
N ALA A 183 -23.15 8.51 25.78
CA ALA A 183 -24.20 9.40 26.28
C ALA A 183 -25.46 8.55 26.51
N LEU A 184 -25.90 8.50 27.76
CA LEU A 184 -27.14 7.86 28.19
C LEU A 184 -28.34 8.62 27.59
#